data_AF-A0A645GS89-F1
#
_entry.id   AF-A0A645GS89-F1
#
_cell.length_a   1.000
_cell.length_b   1.000
_cell.length_c   1.000
_cell.angle_alpha   90.00
_cell.angle_beta   90.00
_cell.angle_gamma   90.00
#
_symmetry.space_group_name_H-M   'P 1'
#
loop_
_entity.id
_entity.type
_entity.pdbx_description
1 polymer ?
#
loop_
_entity_poly.entity_id
_entity_poly.type
_entity_poly.pdbx_seq_one_letter_code
_entity_poly.pdbx_strand_id
1 'polypeptide(L)' 'MQELRQKGLSEDLVRAQADQLRETEEARARAVWRQRFGTPAATPQERARQMRFLAARGFSGDTVRRVLRGAPDDSDAD' A
#
# COMPACT_ATOMS: atom_id res chain seq x y z
N MET A 1 22.17 -26.06 19.34
CA MET A 1 20.77 -26.08 18.83
C MET A 1 19.88 -24.94 19.34
N GLN A 2 20.36 -23.98 20.17
CA GLN A 2 19.51 -22.90 20.70
C GLN A 2 19.61 -21.56 19.95
N GLU A 3 20.59 -21.36 19.07
CA GLU A 3 20.79 -20.06 18.40
C GLU A 3 19.89 -19.85 17.16
N LEU A 4 19.45 -20.94 16.50
CA LEU A 4 18.60 -20.86 15.30
C LEU A 4 17.17 -20.41 15.62
N ARG A 5 16.62 -20.82 16.77
CA ARG A 5 15.25 -20.43 17.18
C ARG A 5 15.14 -18.95 17.54
N GLN A 6 16.19 -18.36 18.11
CA GLN A 6 16.19 -16.96 18.52
C GLN A 6 16.27 -16.01 17.30
N LYS A 7 17.02 -16.39 16.26
CA LYS A 7 17.11 -15.64 15.00
C LYS A 7 15.83 -15.73 14.18
N GLY A 8 15.26 -16.94 14.02
CA GLY A 8 13.99 -17.13 13.30
C GLY A 8 12.81 -16.36 13.94
N LEU A 9 12.66 -16.42 15.26
CA LEU A 9 11.64 -15.63 15.96
C LEU A 9 11.83 -14.12 15.80
N SER A 10 13.07 -13.64 15.80
CA SER A 10 13.37 -12.22 15.63
C SER A 10 13.07 -11.74 14.20
N GLU A 11 13.38 -12.55 13.19
CA GLU A 11 13.05 -12.24 11.80
C GLU A 11 11.54 -12.24 11.55
N ASP A 12 10.80 -13.19 12.14
CA ASP A 12 9.34 -13.25 12.06
C ASP A 12 8.67 -12.06 12.77
N LEU A 13 9.18 -11.66 13.96
CA LEU A 13 8.71 -10.48 14.67
C LEU A 13 8.97 -9.19 13.90
N VAL A 14 10.18 -9.03 13.35
CA VAL A 14 10.53 -7.86 12.52
C VAL A 14 9.66 -7.82 11.27
N ARG A 15 9.41 -8.97 10.64
CA ARG A 15 8.51 -9.08 9.49
C ARG A 15 7.07 -8.69 9.85
N ALA A 16 6.53 -9.23 10.94
CA ALA A 16 5.18 -8.92 11.41
C ALA A 16 5.02 -7.43 11.75
N GLN A 17 6.01 -6.81 12.40
CA GLN A 17 6.00 -5.38 12.68
C GLN A 17 6.09 -4.55 11.38
N ALA A 18 6.93 -4.97 10.43
CA ALA A 18 7.03 -4.30 9.13
C ALA A 18 5.73 -4.46 8.31
N ASP A 19 5.05 -5.59 8.40
CA ASP A 19 3.74 -5.84 7.78
C ASP A 19 2.69 -4.90 8.39
N GLN A 20 2.60 -4.85 9.73
CA GLN A 20 1.67 -3.96 10.43
C GLN A 20 1.92 -2.47 10.10
N LEU A 21 3.18 -2.05 10.04
CA LEU A 21 3.54 -0.69 9.63
C LEU A 21 3.11 -0.41 8.19
N ARG A 22 3.30 -1.36 7.27
CA ARG A 22 2.85 -1.24 5.87
C ARG A 22 1.33 -1.16 5.75
N GLU A 23 0.58 -1.96 6.50
CA GLU A 23 -0.88 -1.88 6.54
C GLU A 23 -1.38 -0.51 7.00
N THR A 24 -0.77 0.05 8.05
CA THR A 24 -1.12 1.41 8.52
C THR A 24 -0.71 2.50 7.53
N GLU A 25 0.39 2.33 6.79
CA GLU A 25 0.78 3.23 5.70
C GLU A 25 -0.23 3.17 4.55
N GLU A 26 -0.65 1.97 4.14
CA GLU A 26 -1.64 1.76 3.09
C GLU A 26 -2.99 2.37 3.44
N ALA A 27 -3.49 2.14 4.65
CA ALA A 27 -4.76 2.70 5.10
C ALA A 27 -4.76 4.24 5.06
N ARG A 28 -3.66 4.87 5.49
CA ARG A 28 -3.46 6.33 5.41
C ARG A 28 -3.39 6.82 3.97
N ALA A 29 -2.63 6.14 3.12
CA ALA A 29 -2.52 6.47 1.70
C ALA A 29 -3.88 6.36 0.99
N ARG A 30 -4.66 5.31 1.29
CA ARG A 30 -6.01 5.11 0.75
C ARG A 30 -6.98 6.18 1.23
N ALA A 31 -6.90 6.62 2.48
CA ALA A 31 -7.73 7.73 2.97
C ALA A 31 -7.42 9.04 2.24
N VAL A 32 -6.13 9.37 2.09
CA VAL A 32 -5.69 10.56 1.35
C VAL A 32 -6.08 10.50 -0.13
N TRP A 33 -5.93 9.34 -0.76
CA TRP A 33 -6.35 9.10 -2.13
C TRP A 33 -7.87 9.27 -2.30
N ARG A 34 -8.68 8.67 -1.41
CA ARG A 34 -10.15 8.78 -1.45
C ARG A 34 -10.63 10.22 -1.30
N GLN A 35 -9.99 11.01 -0.44
CA GLN A 35 -10.32 12.43 -0.26
C GLN A 35 -10.08 13.26 -1.53
N ARG A 36 -9.11 12.87 -2.38
CA ARG A 36 -8.73 13.66 -3.57
C ARG A 36 -9.35 13.15 -4.86
N PHE A 37 -9.38 11.83 -5.04
CA PHE A 37 -9.79 11.19 -6.29
C PHE A 37 -11.03 10.34 -6.11
N GLY A 38 -11.09 9.52 -5.06
CA GLY A 38 -12.28 8.71 -4.73
C GLY A 38 -12.58 7.56 -5.69
N THR A 39 -12.11 7.63 -6.94
CA THR A 39 -12.35 6.65 -8.00
C THR A 39 -11.04 6.24 -8.69
N PRO A 40 -10.96 4.99 -9.19
CA PRO A 40 -9.86 4.55 -10.04
C PRO A 40 -9.66 5.50 -11.24
N ALA A 41 -8.43 5.55 -11.74
CA ALA A 41 -8.11 6.30 -12.94
C ALA A 41 -8.63 5.56 -14.18
N ALA A 42 -9.40 6.23 -15.03
CA ALA A 42 -9.92 5.65 -16.27
C ALA A 42 -8.85 5.65 -17.39
N THR A 43 -7.82 6.48 -17.26
CA THR A 43 -6.75 6.61 -18.27
C THR A 43 -5.35 6.44 -17.68
N PRO A 44 -4.35 6.06 -18.49
CA PRO A 44 -2.95 6.02 -18.06
C PRO A 44 -2.44 7.37 -17.52
N GLN A 45 -2.94 8.48 -18.06
CA GLN A 45 -2.56 9.84 -17.65
C GLN A 45 -3.13 10.18 -16.27
N GLU A 46 -4.38 9.82 -16.01
CA GLU A 46 -4.97 9.94 -14.68
C GLU A 46 -4.27 9.04 -13.68
N ARG A 47 -3.91 7.81 -14.07
CA ARG A 47 -3.16 6.90 -13.20
C ARG A 47 -1.81 7.50 -12.81
N ALA A 48 -1.08 8.07 -13.78
CA ALA A 48 0.17 8.78 -13.52
C ALA A 48 -0.04 10.02 -12.63
N ARG A 49 -1.19 10.70 -12.71
CA ARG A 49 -1.56 11.81 -11.82
C ARG A 49 -1.80 11.33 -10.39
N GLN A 50 -2.58 10.25 -10.22
CA GLN A 50 -2.87 9.68 -8.90
C GLN A 50 -1.59 9.14 -8.23
N MET A 51 -0.71 8.46 -9.00
CA MET A 51 0.60 8.01 -8.53
C MET A 51 1.47 9.16 -8.04
N ARG A 52 1.62 10.22 -8.87
CA ARG A 52 2.43 11.40 -8.52
C ARG A 52 1.91 12.12 -7.29
N PHE A 53 0.59 12.23 -7.13
CA PHE A 53 -0.03 12.84 -5.96
C PHE A 53 0.35 12.11 -4.67
N LEU A 54 0.26 10.77 -4.64
CA LEU A 54 0.60 9.99 -3.46
C LEU A 54 2.10 9.98 -3.18
N ALA A 55 2.93 9.88 -4.23
CA ALA A 55 4.39 9.98 -4.09
C ALA A 55 4.82 11.34 -3.52
N ALA A 56 4.22 12.45 -3.99
CA ALA A 56 4.47 13.79 -3.46
C ALA A 56 4.03 13.95 -1.99
N ARG A 57 3.13 13.08 -1.51
CA ARG A 57 2.69 13.04 -0.11
C ARG A 57 3.58 12.16 0.77
N GLY A 58 4.63 11.56 0.20
CA GLY A 58 5.62 10.77 0.92
C GLY A 58 5.32 9.28 1.00
N PHE A 59 4.30 8.77 0.29
CA PHE A 59 3.98 7.34 0.31
C PHE A 59 4.96 6.54 -0.56
N SER A 60 5.35 5.36 -0.07
CA SER A 60 6.23 4.45 -0.80
C SER A 60 5.61 3.97 -2.12
N GLY A 61 6.43 3.71 -3.14
CA GLY A 61 5.93 3.24 -4.43
C GLY A 61 5.15 1.92 -4.36
N ASP A 62 5.46 1.06 -3.38
CA ASP A 62 4.70 -0.16 -3.12
C ASP A 62 3.29 0.13 -2.58
N THR A 63 3.19 0.97 -1.56
CA THR A 63 1.92 1.45 -1.00
C THR A 63 1.07 2.13 -2.07
N VAL A 64 1.67 3.00 -2.90
CA VAL A 64 0.97 3.64 -4.03
C VAL A 64 0.36 2.60 -4.97
N ARG A 65 1.11 1.55 -5.34
CA ARG A 65 0.61 0.48 -6.22
C ARG A 65 -0.52 -0.34 -5.59
N ARG A 66 -0.52 -0.55 -4.27
CA ARG A 66 -1.60 -1.26 -3.55
C ARG A 66 -2.87 -0.43 -3.45
N VAL A 67 -2.74 0.86 -3.14
CA VAL A 67 -3.88 1.78 -3.07
C VAL A 67 -4.59 1.86 -4.42
N LEU A 68 -3.84 2.00 -5.51
CA LEU A 68 -4.39 2.11 -6.86
C LEU A 68 -4.92 0.79 -7.44
N ARG A 69 -4.55 -0.37 -6.86
CA ARG A 69 -5.09 -1.69 -7.25
C ARG A 69 -6.33 -2.09 -6.44
N GLY A 70 -6.39 -1.70 -5.16
CA GLY A 70 -7.54 -1.98 -4.28
C GLY A 70 -8.54 -0.83 -4.20
N ALA A 71 -8.37 0.21 -5.03
CA ALA A 71 -9.48 1.10 -5.32
C ALA A 71 -10.55 0.24 -6.00
N PRO A 72 -11.84 0.31 -5.58
CA PRO A 72 -12.88 -0.45 -6.27
C PRO A 72 -12.94 0.05 -7.71
N ASP A 73 -12.28 -0.67 -8.61
CA ASP A 73 -12.77 -0.84 -9.97
C ASP A 73 -14.12 -1.53 -9.82
N ASP A 74 -15.15 -1.02 -10.50
CA ASP A 74 -16.36 -1.77 -10.81
C ASP A 74 -15.96 -2.97 -11.68
N SER A 75 -15.29 -3.94 -11.07
CA SER A 75 -14.85 -5.21 -11.65
C SER A 75 -14.84 -6.25 -10.53
N ASP A 76 -15.99 -6.35 -9.84
CA ASP A 76 -16.56 -7.67 -9.56
C ASP A 76 -16.92 -8.27 -10.93
N ALA A 77 -15.96 -8.94 -11.54
CA ALA A 77 -16.18 -9.81 -12.69
C ALA A 77 -15.23 -11.02 -12.57
N ASP A 78 -15.80 -12.07 -11.97
CA ASP A 78 -15.39 -13.47 -11.85
C ASP A 78 -14.33 -13.85 -10.78
#